data_AF-A0A817AKX6-F1
#
_entry.id   AF-A0A817AKX6-F1
#
_cell.length_a   1.000
_cell.length_b   1.000
_cell.length_c   1.000
_cell.angle_alpha   90.00
_cell.angle_beta   90.00
_cell.angle_gamma   90.00
#
_symmetry.space_group_name_H-M   'P 1'
#
loop_
_entity.id
_entity.type
_entity.pdbx_description
1 polymer ?
#
loop_
_entity_poly.entity_id
_entity_poly.type
_entity_poly.pdbx_seq_one_letter_code
_entity_poly.pdbx_strand_id
1 'polypeptide(L)'
;MDYSVDGSISSLPYPMFHRFCSQILPQIHHKIQWLHLELLTMNAILLSANYPNLYGLGLYGLKMQKVTYLFTDETLLYRFKNQISSLVIDIVDSDGANSLEIIRFIFTHLCAMFTNLRYLNFGPSLSKCQQLSFGTSSLEVVSSTISELHICVPCFLDCLYLLDGRFNQLHTLYVYITFIYVPQETINHKAYYILNNIFDSDEKIL
;
A
#
# COMPACT_ATOMS: atom_id res chain seq x y z
N MET A 1 2.95 -34.29 -13.11
CA MET A 1 2.78 -33.37 -14.25
C MET A 1 2.30 -32.07 -13.65
N ASP A 2 3.26 -31.21 -13.36
CA ASP A 2 3.04 -29.91 -12.73
C ASP A 2 2.58 -28.91 -13.78
N TYR A 3 1.41 -28.31 -13.57
CA TYR A 3 1.00 -27.11 -14.29
C TYR A 3 1.57 -25.91 -13.56
N SER A 4 2.81 -25.54 -13.90
CA SER A 4 3.34 -24.20 -13.61
C SER A 4 2.67 -23.21 -14.56
N VAL A 5 1.61 -22.56 -14.10
CA VAL A 5 1.03 -21.39 -14.78
C VAL A 5 1.98 -20.22 -14.51
N ASP A 6 2.90 -20.01 -15.44
CA ASP A 6 3.77 -18.84 -15.46
C ASP A 6 2.88 -17.61 -15.72
N GLY A 7 2.58 -16.88 -14.65
CA GLY A 7 1.71 -15.71 -14.64
C GLY A 7 2.38 -14.46 -15.21
N SER A 8 3.24 -14.60 -16.22
CA SER A 8 3.75 -13.45 -16.97
C SER A 8 2.62 -12.96 -17.89
N ILE A 9 1.78 -12.07 -17.37
CA ILE A 9 0.90 -11.25 -18.21
C ILE A 9 1.85 -10.50 -19.16
N SER A 10 1.90 -10.95 -20.41
CA SER A 10 2.75 -10.39 -21.44
C SER A 10 2.46 -8.90 -21.55
N SER A 11 3.44 -8.06 -21.25
CA SER A 11 3.31 -6.61 -21.48
C SER A 11 2.90 -6.38 -22.93
N LEU A 12 1.84 -5.59 -23.15
CA LEU A 12 1.41 -5.27 -24.50
C LEU A 12 2.60 -4.72 -25.30
N PRO A 13 2.88 -5.24 -26.51
CA PRO A 13 3.86 -4.66 -27.40
C PRO A 13 3.70 -3.14 -27.46
N TYR A 14 4.79 -2.42 -27.25
CA TYR A 14 4.82 -0.95 -27.13
C TYR A 14 3.99 -0.20 -28.20
N PRO A 15 3.94 -0.63 -29.49
CA PRO A 15 3.10 0.01 -30.50
C PRO A 15 1.60 -0.10 -30.22
N MET A 16 1.14 -1.22 -29.68
CA MET A 16 -0.28 -1.41 -29.32
C MET A 16 -0.66 -0.57 -28.10
N PHE A 17 0.22 -0.49 -27.10
CA PHE A 17 0.02 0.40 -25.96
C PHE A 17 -0.04 1.87 -26.38
N HIS A 18 0.89 2.30 -27.23
CA HIS A 18 0.87 3.65 -27.78
C HIS A 18 -0.42 3.95 -28.56
N ARG A 19 -0.88 3.02 -29.40
CA ARG A 19 -2.15 3.14 -30.13
C ARG A 19 -3.34 3.23 -29.17
N PHE A 20 -3.35 2.43 -28.11
CA PHE A 20 -4.39 2.50 -27.09
C PHE A 20 -4.44 3.89 -26.46
N CYS A 21 -3.31 4.41 -25.96
CA CYS A 21 -3.25 5.72 -25.31
C CYS A 21 -3.59 6.88 -26.25
N SER A 22 -3.17 6.83 -27.52
CA SER A 22 -3.35 7.94 -28.47
C SER A 22 -4.67 7.93 -29.24
N GLN A 23 -5.27 6.77 -29.49
CA GLN A 23 -6.44 6.65 -30.37
C GLN A 23 -7.69 6.17 -29.65
N ILE A 24 -7.55 5.16 -28.77
CA ILE A 24 -8.69 4.48 -28.15
C ILE A 24 -9.09 5.19 -26.87
N LEU A 25 -8.13 5.43 -25.98
CA LEU A 25 -8.36 6.03 -24.67
C LEU A 25 -9.08 7.40 -24.76
N PRO A 26 -8.75 8.32 -25.69
CA PRO A 26 -9.47 9.58 -25.86
C PRO A 26 -10.94 9.42 -26.28
N GLN A 27 -11.34 8.26 -26.80
CA GLN A 27 -12.73 7.99 -27.19
C GLN A 27 -13.56 7.41 -26.03
N ILE A 28 -12.90 6.78 -25.05
CA ILE A 28 -13.59 6.02 -23.99
C ILE A 28 -13.37 6.58 -22.58
N HIS A 29 -12.39 7.46 -22.36
CA HIS A 29 -11.99 7.91 -21.01
C HIS A 29 -13.15 8.49 -20.17
N HIS A 30 -14.10 9.17 -20.80
CA HIS A 30 -15.28 9.72 -20.11
C HIS A 30 -16.24 8.65 -19.59
N LYS A 31 -16.18 7.41 -20.12
CA LYS A 31 -16.98 6.28 -19.64
C LYS A 31 -16.27 5.45 -18.57
N ILE A 32 -14.96 5.67 -18.40
CA ILE A 32 -14.15 4.90 -17.46
C ILE A 32 -14.44 5.38 -16.04
N GLN A 33 -14.94 4.45 -15.24
CA GLN A 33 -15.26 4.64 -13.83
C GLN A 33 -14.21 4.05 -12.90
N TRP A 34 -13.45 3.07 -13.40
CA TRP A 34 -12.45 2.35 -12.66
C TRP A 34 -11.20 2.08 -13.51
N LEU A 35 -10.01 2.29 -12.95
CA LEU A 35 -8.74 1.97 -13.59
C LEU A 35 -7.93 1.00 -12.72
N HIS A 36 -7.51 -0.12 -13.29
CA HIS A 36 -6.49 -0.99 -12.71
C HIS A 36 -5.20 -0.82 -13.51
N LEU A 37 -4.14 -0.36 -12.86
CA LEU A 37 -2.90 0.04 -13.50
C LEU A 37 -1.72 -0.68 -12.89
N GLU A 38 -0.91 -1.30 -13.74
CA GLU A 38 0.41 -1.78 -13.35
C GLU A 38 1.46 -0.67 -13.45
N LEU A 39 2.54 -0.81 -12.68
CA LEU A 39 3.64 0.16 -12.58
C LEU A 39 4.16 0.69 -13.92
N LEU A 40 4.24 -0.17 -14.94
CA LEU A 40 4.82 0.17 -16.24
C LEU A 40 3.93 1.09 -17.09
N THR A 41 2.61 0.97 -16.96
CA THR A 41 1.63 1.69 -17.79
C THR A 41 0.96 2.85 -17.06
N MET A 42 1.07 2.88 -15.73
CA MET A 42 0.39 3.83 -14.84
C MET A 42 0.56 5.29 -15.28
N ASN A 43 1.80 5.77 -15.43
CA ASN A 43 2.05 7.19 -15.75
C ASN A 43 1.44 7.59 -17.10
N ALA A 44 1.63 6.75 -18.12
CA ALA A 44 1.13 7.03 -19.46
C ALA A 44 -0.41 7.10 -19.45
N ILE A 45 -1.09 6.12 -18.83
CA ILE A 45 -2.56 6.10 -18.79
C ILE A 45 -3.10 7.28 -17.97
N LEU A 46 -2.55 7.56 -16.79
CA LEU A 46 -3.00 8.67 -15.95
C LEU A 46 -2.76 10.05 -16.58
N LEU A 47 -1.75 10.19 -17.45
CA LEU A 47 -1.45 11.45 -18.16
C LEU A 47 -2.19 11.61 -19.49
N SER A 48 -2.61 10.51 -20.12
CA SER A 48 -3.15 10.54 -21.49
C SER A 48 -4.56 11.12 -21.60
N ALA A 49 -5.32 11.20 -20.51
CA ALA A 49 -6.70 11.65 -20.55
C ALA A 49 -7.16 12.25 -19.21
N ASN A 50 -8.25 13.03 -19.26
CA ASN A 50 -8.98 13.46 -18.08
C ASN A 50 -10.11 12.46 -17.80
N TYR A 51 -10.22 11.87 -16.62
CA TYR A 51 -11.25 10.87 -16.34
C TYR A 51 -12.36 11.45 -15.46
N PRO A 52 -13.38 12.13 -16.02
CA PRO A 52 -14.37 12.87 -15.23
C PRO A 52 -15.23 11.99 -14.31
N ASN A 53 -15.37 10.71 -14.64
CA ASN A 53 -16.22 9.76 -13.91
C ASN A 53 -15.41 8.73 -13.09
N LEU A 54 -14.09 8.93 -12.98
CA LEU A 54 -13.22 8.01 -12.25
C LEU A 54 -13.43 8.14 -10.74
N TYR A 55 -14.00 7.10 -10.13
CA TYR A 55 -14.15 7.04 -8.67
C TYR A 55 -13.31 5.92 -8.05
N GLY A 56 -12.79 5.00 -8.87
CA GLY A 56 -12.01 3.85 -8.43
C GLY A 56 -10.65 3.75 -9.10
N LEU A 57 -9.62 3.50 -8.31
CA LEU A 57 -8.26 3.34 -8.80
C LEU A 57 -7.56 2.16 -8.11
N GLY A 58 -6.98 1.26 -8.91
CA GLY A 58 -6.12 0.19 -8.43
C GLY A 58 -4.72 0.33 -9.00
N LEU A 59 -3.72 0.37 -8.12
CA LEU A 59 -2.30 0.49 -8.46
C LEU A 59 -1.58 -0.78 -8.02
N TYR A 60 -1.01 -1.51 -8.99
CA TYR A 60 -0.43 -2.83 -8.78
C TYR A 60 1.05 -2.86 -9.11
N GLY A 61 1.77 -3.73 -8.40
CA GLY A 61 3.20 -3.90 -8.61
C GLY A 61 4.02 -2.66 -8.22
N LEU A 62 3.49 -1.83 -7.30
CA LEU A 62 4.20 -0.61 -6.88
C LEU A 62 5.47 -1.00 -6.12
N LYS A 63 6.62 -0.57 -6.62
CA LYS A 63 7.86 -0.66 -5.85
C LYS A 63 7.86 0.42 -4.77
N MET A 64 8.33 0.07 -3.57
CA MET A 64 8.43 0.97 -2.41
C MET A 64 8.95 2.38 -2.75
N GLN A 65 10.03 2.50 -3.52
CA GLN A 65 10.60 3.79 -3.93
C GLN A 65 9.65 4.67 -4.77
N LYS A 66 8.80 4.06 -5.59
CA LYS A 66 7.81 4.80 -6.41
C LYS A 66 6.61 5.23 -5.58
N VAL A 67 6.32 4.54 -4.48
CA VAL A 67 5.16 4.85 -3.65
C VAL A 67 5.32 6.23 -3.01
N THR A 68 6.48 6.51 -2.43
CA THR A 68 6.78 7.84 -1.89
C THR A 68 6.57 8.92 -2.94
N TYR A 69 7.15 8.73 -4.15
CA TYR A 69 6.98 9.66 -5.25
C TYR A 69 5.52 9.87 -5.67
N LEU A 70 4.66 8.85 -5.61
CA LEU A 70 3.24 8.97 -5.98
C LEU A 70 2.41 9.76 -4.96
N PHE A 71 2.80 9.74 -3.69
CA PHE A 71 2.03 10.32 -2.58
C PHE A 71 2.65 11.58 -1.98
N THR A 72 3.85 12.01 -2.42
CA THR A 72 4.39 13.36 -2.17
C THR A 72 3.82 14.40 -3.15
N ASP A 73 3.96 15.69 -2.83
CA ASP A 73 3.29 16.86 -3.43
C ASP A 73 3.24 16.92 -4.98
N GLU A 74 2.10 17.40 -5.50
CA GLU A 74 1.79 17.69 -6.93
C GLU A 74 1.85 16.54 -7.95
N THR A 75 1.57 15.30 -7.52
CA THR A 75 1.63 14.14 -8.42
C THR A 75 0.36 13.92 -9.25
N LEU A 76 0.42 12.91 -10.12
CA LEU A 76 -0.71 12.38 -10.89
C LEU A 76 -1.95 12.08 -10.05
N LEU A 77 -1.76 11.59 -8.81
CA LEU A 77 -2.87 11.21 -7.94
C LEU A 77 -3.58 12.42 -7.35
N TYR A 78 -2.88 13.53 -7.14
CA TYR A 78 -3.46 14.77 -6.63
C TYR A 78 -4.59 15.28 -7.55
N ARG A 79 -4.52 15.03 -8.86
CA ARG A 79 -5.57 15.39 -9.83
C ARG A 79 -6.90 14.71 -9.55
N PHE A 80 -6.86 13.52 -8.94
CA PHE A 80 -8.04 12.70 -8.64
C PHE A 80 -8.41 12.75 -7.15
N LYS A 81 -7.75 13.58 -6.35
CA LYS A 81 -7.89 13.61 -4.88
C LYS A 81 -9.33 13.80 -4.37
N ASN A 82 -10.14 14.54 -5.13
CA ASN A 82 -11.54 14.81 -4.82
C ASN A 82 -12.51 13.89 -5.58
N GLN A 83 -12.02 12.99 -6.43
CA GLN A 83 -12.87 12.11 -7.27
C GLN A 83 -12.84 10.67 -6.77
N ILE A 84 -11.67 10.19 -6.35
CA ILE A 84 -11.50 8.80 -5.91
C ILE A 84 -12.20 8.58 -4.58
N SER A 85 -13.14 7.64 -4.58
CA SER A 85 -13.78 7.10 -3.39
C SER A 85 -13.27 5.71 -3.04
N SER A 86 -12.63 5.00 -3.99
CA SER A 86 -12.08 3.66 -3.77
C SER A 86 -10.67 3.52 -4.32
N LEU A 87 -9.75 3.05 -3.47
CA LEU A 87 -8.35 2.90 -3.79
C LEU A 87 -7.85 1.50 -3.45
N VAL A 88 -7.21 0.84 -4.40
CA VAL A 88 -6.47 -0.41 -4.21
C VAL A 88 -4.98 -0.13 -4.41
N ILE A 89 -4.15 -0.52 -3.45
CA ILE A 89 -2.70 -0.35 -3.50
C ILE A 89 -2.03 -1.69 -3.23
N ASP A 90 -1.33 -2.22 -4.22
CA ASP A 90 -0.51 -3.42 -4.08
C ASP A 90 0.97 -3.06 -4.25
N ILE A 91 1.73 -3.24 -3.17
CA ILE A 91 3.12 -2.83 -3.05
C ILE A 91 4.00 -4.06 -3.04
N VAL A 92 4.86 -4.19 -4.04
CA VAL A 92 5.80 -5.30 -4.15
C VAL A 92 7.13 -4.85 -3.55
N ASP A 93 7.46 -5.42 -2.41
CA ASP A 93 8.73 -5.20 -1.73
C ASP A 93 9.77 -6.24 -2.17
N SER A 94 10.96 -5.76 -2.54
CA SER A 94 12.14 -6.60 -2.78
C SER A 94 13.13 -6.57 -1.61
N ASP A 95 13.09 -5.54 -0.76
CA ASP A 95 14.10 -5.24 0.27
C ASP A 95 13.41 -4.76 1.56
N GLY A 96 13.00 -5.72 2.40
CA GLY A 96 12.15 -5.53 3.59
C GLY A 96 12.65 -4.62 4.73
N ALA A 97 13.71 -3.83 4.54
CA ALA A 97 14.32 -3.01 5.58
C ALA A 97 13.57 -1.69 5.87
N ASN A 98 12.75 -1.17 4.93
CA ASN A 98 12.10 0.14 5.04
C ASN A 98 10.56 0.11 4.92
N SER A 99 9.95 -1.06 5.05
CA SER A 99 8.51 -1.24 4.83
C SER A 99 7.64 -0.43 5.81
N LEU A 100 8.03 -0.35 7.09
CA LEU A 100 7.26 0.35 8.12
C LEU A 100 7.09 1.84 7.82
N GLU A 101 8.20 2.55 7.65
CA GLU A 101 8.22 4.00 7.43
C GLU A 101 7.43 4.38 6.18
N ILE A 102 7.50 3.55 5.14
CA ILE A 102 6.74 3.78 3.90
C ILE A 102 5.25 3.53 4.13
N ILE A 103 4.86 2.49 4.87
CA ILE A 103 3.45 2.27 5.21
C ILE A 103 2.90 3.43 6.04
N ARG A 104 3.64 3.88 7.06
CA ARG A 104 3.28 5.07 7.85
C ARG A 104 3.12 6.29 6.94
N PHE A 105 4.09 6.52 6.07
CA PHE A 105 4.08 7.58 5.07
C PHE A 105 2.81 7.51 4.20
N ILE A 106 2.49 6.34 3.64
CA ILE A 106 1.31 6.14 2.80
C ILE A 106 0.03 6.46 3.56
N PHE A 107 -0.16 5.90 4.76
CA PHE A 107 -1.39 6.13 5.52
C PHE A 107 -1.58 7.61 5.86
N THR A 108 -0.52 8.28 6.32
CA THR A 108 -0.58 9.72 6.63
C THR A 108 -0.90 10.55 5.40
N HIS A 109 -0.24 10.29 4.26
CA HIS A 109 -0.44 11.06 3.05
C HIS A 109 -1.79 10.75 2.36
N LEU A 110 -2.24 9.49 2.37
CA LEU A 110 -3.54 9.09 1.82
C LEU A 110 -4.68 9.78 2.53
N CYS A 111 -4.69 9.72 3.86
CA CYS A 111 -5.74 10.33 4.68
C CYS A 111 -5.77 11.85 4.54
N ALA A 112 -4.61 12.49 4.36
CA ALA A 112 -4.54 13.93 4.11
C ALA A 112 -4.94 14.31 2.67
N MET A 113 -4.59 13.48 1.68
CA MET A 113 -4.76 13.80 0.26
C MET A 113 -6.19 13.57 -0.21
N PHE A 114 -6.79 12.42 0.09
CA PHE A 114 -8.10 12.06 -0.44
C PHE A 114 -9.23 12.39 0.54
N THR A 115 -10.04 13.38 0.19
CA THR A 115 -11.17 13.82 1.02
C THR A 115 -12.37 12.89 0.90
N ASN A 116 -12.52 12.22 -0.26
CA ASN A 116 -13.68 11.37 -0.58
C ASN A 116 -13.40 9.86 -0.45
N LEU A 117 -12.22 9.46 0.00
CA LEU A 117 -11.81 8.06 0.07
C LEU A 117 -12.58 7.31 1.16
N ARG A 118 -13.51 6.46 0.74
CA ARG A 118 -14.33 5.62 1.64
C ARG A 118 -13.85 4.18 1.73
N TYR A 119 -13.27 3.68 0.64
CA TYR A 119 -12.84 2.30 0.51
C TYR A 119 -11.33 2.25 0.25
N LEU A 120 -10.58 1.63 1.15
CA LEU A 120 -9.14 1.44 1.00
C LEU A 120 -8.80 -0.04 1.07
N ASN A 121 -8.13 -0.55 0.04
CA ASN A 121 -7.67 -1.92 -0.03
C ASN A 121 -6.17 -1.98 -0.25
N PHE A 122 -5.48 -2.63 0.67
CA PHE A 122 -4.08 -2.96 0.57
C PHE A 122 -3.93 -4.40 0.08
N GLY A 123 -3.30 -4.53 -1.09
CA GLY A 123 -3.07 -5.80 -1.75
C GLY A 123 -2.23 -6.77 -0.91
N PRO A 124 -2.27 -8.06 -1.26
CA PRO A 124 -1.67 -9.12 -0.48
C PRO A 124 -0.14 -8.97 -0.35
N SER A 125 0.53 -8.25 -1.25
CA SER A 125 1.99 -8.11 -1.21
C SER A 125 2.51 -7.38 0.04
N LEU A 126 1.65 -6.63 0.75
CA LEU A 126 1.96 -6.05 2.06
C LEU A 126 2.20 -7.08 3.15
N SER A 127 1.70 -8.31 2.97
CA SER A 127 1.98 -9.44 3.85
C SER A 127 3.45 -9.80 3.98
N LYS A 128 4.27 -9.39 3.00
CA LYS A 128 5.70 -9.72 2.93
C LYS A 128 6.59 -8.71 3.66
N CYS A 129 6.02 -7.58 4.07
CA CYS A 129 6.70 -6.63 4.94
C CYS A 129 7.03 -7.32 6.27
N GLN A 130 8.27 -7.19 6.75
CA GLN A 130 8.62 -7.73 8.07
C GLN A 130 7.74 -7.10 9.16
N GLN A 131 7.59 -7.79 10.30
CA GLN A 131 6.79 -7.35 11.46
C GLN A 131 6.90 -5.84 11.67
N LEU A 132 5.77 -5.14 11.59
CA LEU A 132 5.69 -3.69 11.69
C LEU A 132 5.91 -3.24 13.14
N SER A 133 5.54 -4.08 14.11
CA SER A 133 5.61 -3.75 15.53
C SER A 133 7.00 -3.97 16.16
N PHE A 134 7.96 -3.07 15.92
CA PHE A 134 9.04 -2.82 16.89
C PHE A 134 9.32 -1.32 17.00
N GLY A 135 8.83 -0.73 18.10
CA GLY A 135 9.28 0.54 18.67
C GLY A 135 9.01 1.78 17.82
N THR A 136 7.82 2.38 17.89
CA THR A 136 7.64 3.83 17.60
C THR A 136 6.43 4.39 18.34
N SER A 137 6.55 5.66 18.71
CA SER A 137 5.52 6.53 19.29
C SER A 137 4.23 6.55 18.46
N SER A 138 3.09 6.67 19.14
CA SER A 138 1.75 6.73 18.53
C SER A 138 1.73 7.75 17.38
N LEU A 139 1.18 7.34 16.23
CA LEU A 139 1.01 8.23 15.10
C LEU A 139 -0.02 9.31 15.43
N GLU A 140 0.17 10.51 14.88
CA GLU A 140 -0.80 11.61 15.05
C GLU A 140 -2.18 11.18 14.55
N VAL A 141 -3.21 11.48 15.35
CA VAL A 141 -4.61 11.17 15.07
C VAL A 141 -5.05 11.98 13.85
N VAL A 142 -5.19 11.32 12.70
CA VAL A 142 -5.80 11.90 11.50
C VAL A 142 -7.19 11.33 11.36
N SER A 143 -8.21 12.20 11.26
CA SER A 143 -9.58 11.75 11.01
C SER A 143 -9.77 11.39 9.54
N SER A 144 -9.83 10.10 9.24
CA SER A 144 -10.12 9.59 7.89
C SER A 144 -11.62 9.50 7.59
N THR A 145 -12.00 9.66 6.31
CA THR A 145 -13.34 9.36 5.78
C THR A 145 -13.52 7.90 5.36
N ILE A 146 -12.49 7.06 5.56
CA ILE A 146 -12.51 5.64 5.23
C ILE A 146 -13.53 4.93 6.13
N SER A 147 -14.52 4.30 5.48
CA SER A 147 -15.54 3.47 6.11
C SER A 147 -15.25 1.97 5.99
N GLU A 148 -14.45 1.58 5.00
CA GLU A 148 -14.08 0.18 4.74
C GLU A 148 -12.58 0.05 4.45
N LEU A 149 -11.91 -0.79 5.25
CA LEU A 149 -10.48 -1.06 5.14
C LEU A 149 -10.23 -2.55 4.93
N HIS A 150 -9.50 -2.89 3.87
CA HIS A 150 -8.98 -4.24 3.63
C HIS A 150 -7.46 -4.19 3.77
N ILE A 151 -6.91 -5.00 4.67
CA ILE A 151 -5.47 -5.07 4.92
C ILE A 151 -5.00 -6.52 5.03
N CYS A 152 -3.82 -6.77 4.47
CA CYS A 152 -3.08 -8.00 4.66
C CYS A 152 -1.87 -7.70 5.53
N VAL A 153 -1.73 -8.36 6.69
CA VAL A 153 -0.66 -8.09 7.66
C VAL A 153 -0.01 -9.38 8.17
N PRO A 154 1.27 -9.33 8.59
CA PRO A 154 1.97 -10.50 9.13
C PRO A 154 1.37 -11.01 10.46
N CYS A 155 0.89 -10.09 11.32
CA CYS A 155 0.31 -10.45 12.60
C CYS A 155 -0.78 -9.45 13.06
N PHE A 156 -1.51 -9.81 14.11
CA PHE A 156 -2.58 -8.97 14.65
C PHE A 156 -2.08 -7.67 15.30
N LEU A 157 -0.88 -7.68 15.92
CA LEU A 157 -0.31 -6.46 16.51
C LEU A 157 -0.04 -5.39 15.45
N ASP A 158 0.42 -5.80 14.27
CA ASP A 158 0.62 -4.92 13.14
C ASP A 158 -0.70 -4.26 12.70
N CYS A 159 -1.81 -5.01 12.73
CA CYS A 159 -3.14 -4.45 12.48
C CYS A 159 -3.53 -3.40 13.52
N LEU A 160 -3.36 -3.68 14.81
CA LEU A 160 -3.68 -2.72 15.87
C LEU A 160 -2.85 -1.44 15.74
N TYR A 161 -1.57 -1.58 15.43
CA TYR A 161 -0.68 -0.45 15.17
C TYR A 161 -1.20 0.41 14.00
N LEU A 162 -1.65 -0.21 12.91
CA LEU A 162 -2.24 0.50 11.76
C LEU A 162 -3.52 1.26 12.12
N LEU A 163 -4.32 0.73 13.04
CA LEU A 163 -5.62 1.30 13.40
C LEU A 163 -5.55 2.41 14.44
N ASP A 164 -4.43 2.52 15.18
CA ASP A 164 -4.23 3.42 16.34
C ASP A 164 -4.73 4.86 16.11
N GLY A 165 -6.01 5.11 16.41
CA GLY A 165 -6.68 6.41 16.31
C GLY A 165 -7.01 6.96 14.92
N ARG A 166 -6.76 6.23 13.82
CA ARG A 166 -6.78 6.81 12.45
C ARG A 166 -8.11 6.76 11.69
N PHE A 167 -9.04 5.90 12.09
CA PHE A 167 -10.24 5.62 11.28
C PHE A 167 -11.53 5.73 12.09
N ASN A 168 -11.87 6.95 12.50
CA ASN A 168 -13.08 7.22 13.29
C ASN A 168 -14.39 6.91 12.57
N GLN A 169 -14.37 6.83 11.24
CA GLN A 169 -15.53 6.46 10.42
C GLN A 169 -15.51 5.00 9.96
N LEU A 170 -14.55 4.19 10.42
CA LEU A 170 -14.43 2.80 10.00
C LEU A 170 -15.62 1.98 10.52
N HIS A 171 -16.38 1.40 9.60
CA HIS A 171 -17.50 0.52 9.90
C HIS A 171 -17.18 -0.93 9.57
N THR A 172 -16.28 -1.17 8.63
CA THR A 172 -15.94 -2.51 8.18
C THR A 172 -14.44 -2.66 8.03
N LEU A 173 -13.88 -3.68 8.67
CA LEU A 173 -12.46 -3.99 8.65
C LEU A 173 -12.29 -5.46 8.23
N TYR A 174 -11.58 -5.68 7.12
CA TYR A 174 -11.15 -6.99 6.66
C TYR A 174 -9.66 -7.14 6.93
N VAL A 175 -9.31 -8.11 7.79
CA VAL A 175 -7.91 -8.41 8.13
C VAL A 175 -7.57 -9.80 7.65
N TYR A 176 -6.61 -9.87 6.74
CA TYR A 176 -6.01 -11.12 6.29
C TYR A 176 -4.66 -11.27 7.00
N ILE A 177 -4.57 -12.25 7.91
CA ILE A 177 -3.33 -12.52 8.64
C ILE A 177 -2.56 -13.60 7.89
N THR A 178 -1.38 -13.25 7.43
CA THR A 178 -0.45 -14.18 6.79
C THR A 178 0.63 -14.55 7.79
N PHE A 179 0.57 -15.76 8.33
CA PHE A 179 1.65 -16.27 9.18
C PHE A 179 2.93 -16.41 8.35
N ILE A 180 3.85 -15.45 8.48
CA ILE A 180 5.22 -15.64 8.01
C ILE A 180 5.87 -16.59 9.01
N TYR A 181 6.13 -17.83 8.60
CA TYR A 181 6.90 -18.77 9.41
C TYR A 181 8.29 -18.17 9.63
N VAL A 182 8.55 -17.68 10.84
CA VAL A 182 9.87 -17.21 11.24
C VAL A 182 10.69 -18.46 11.56
N PRO A 183 11.79 -18.74 10.84
CA PRO A 183 12.67 -19.86 11.18
C PRO A 183 13.11 -19.75 12.64
N GLN A 184 13.13 -20.88 13.35
CA GLN A 184 13.35 -20.92 14.80
C GLN A 184 14.69 -20.30 15.24
N GLU A 185 15.69 -20.29 14.35
CA GLU A 185 16.96 -19.60 14.55
C GLU A 185 16.80 -18.07 14.68
N THR A 186 15.91 -17.46 13.91
CA THR A 186 15.62 -16.01 14.01
C THR A 186 14.84 -15.67 15.27
N ILE A 187 14.02 -16.60 15.77
CA ILE A 187 13.32 -16.47 17.06
C ILE A 187 14.33 -16.48 18.20
N ASN A 188 15.28 -17.42 18.19
CA ASN A 188 16.32 -17.50 19.22
C ASN A 188 17.22 -16.26 19.21
N HIS A 189 17.57 -15.76 18.04
CA HIS A 189 18.39 -14.55 17.91
C HIS A 189 17.64 -13.27 18.37
N LYS A 190 16.33 -13.18 18.08
CA LYS A 190 15.46 -12.08 18.56
C LYS A 190 15.20 -12.17 20.07
N ALA A 191 14.96 -13.37 20.60
CA ALA A 191 14.78 -13.60 22.03
C ALA A 191 16.06 -13.27 22.81
N TYR A 192 17.23 -13.67 22.31
CA TYR A 192 18.53 -13.31 22.89
C TYR A 192 18.73 -11.79 22.93
N TYR A 193 18.40 -11.09 21.85
CA TYR A 193 18.53 -9.63 21.79
C TYR A 193 17.56 -8.91 22.74
N ILE A 194 16.32 -9.37 22.87
CA ILE A 194 15.34 -8.81 23.81
C ILE A 194 15.76 -9.07 25.25
N LEU A 195 16.21 -10.28 25.57
CA LEU A 195 16.66 -10.64 26.92
C LEU A 195 17.90 -9.83 27.31
N ASN A 196 18.89 -9.68 26.43
CA ASN A 196 20.08 -8.87 26.74
C ASN A 196 19.73 -7.39 26.96
N ASN A 197 18.81 -6.81 26.18
CA ASN A 197 18.40 -5.42 26.40
C ASN A 197 17.56 -5.21 27.67
N ILE A 198 16.89 -6.25 28.18
CA ILE A 198 16.16 -6.19 29.46
C ILE A 198 17.11 -6.35 30.65
N PHE A 199 18.20 -7.11 30.51
CA PHE A 199 19.13 -7.41 31.60
C PHE A 199 20.42 -6.59 31.60
N ASP A 200 20.78 -5.88 30.52
CA ASP A 200 21.92 -4.93 30.49
C ASP A 200 21.56 -3.52 30.99
N SER A 201 20.28 -3.22 31.26
CA SER A 201 19.86 -1.90 31.76
C SER A 201 20.11 -1.64 33.26
N ASP A 202 20.66 -2.62 33.99
CA ASP A 202 20.91 -2.53 35.44
C ASP A 202 22.38 -2.22 35.83
N GLU A 203 23.25 -1.78 34.91
CA GLU A 203 24.56 -1.24 35.27
C GLU A 203 24.81 0.16 34.71
N LYS A 204 24.31 1.17 35.43
CA LYS A 204 25.01 2.45 35.73
C LYS A 204 24.14 3.32 36.66
N ILE A 205 24.04 2.89 37.92
CA ILE A 205 23.86 3.81 39.05
C ILE A 205 25.15 3.74 39.86
N LEU A 206 26.03 4.70 39.64
CA LEU A 206 27.09 5.12 40.55
C LEU A 206 26.93 6.62 40.78
#